data_AF-A0A7Y9C6V2-F1
#
_entry.id   AF-A0A7Y9C6V2-F1
#
_cell.length_a   1.000
_cell.length_b   1.000
_cell.length_c   1.000
_cell.angle_alpha   90.00
_cell.angle_beta   90.00
_cell.angle_gamma   90.00
#
_symmetry.space_group_name_H-M   'P 1'
#
loop_
_entity.id
_entity.type
_entity.pdbx_description
1 polymer ?
#
loop_
_entity_poly.entity_id
_entity_poly.type
_entity_poly.pdbx_seq_one_letter_code
_entity_poly.pdbx_strand_id
1 'polypeptide(L)'
;MKKATLLLFIILSVNFSVSQETGKLRIALLKEFPSSSTKDGRWVYNDSSRIENLENPKINNLLPEYKFYKTSLTNFLGYHINRANCLILYNAKKSKVILVEPMWYGDLRKQFLKLLLGKNYGRLEDLKLVIKELQSLLLIGTSMYFTEPNFSDEKVLFNLDYPNQNKKSGVETWRNFEVGIRDGKFRYFKSTNPHIKESVIVK
;
A
#
# COMPACT_ATOMS: atom_id res chain seq x y z
N MET A 1 -35.35 -26.34 -4.61
CA MET A 1 -35.00 -24.92 -4.41
C MET A 1 -34.38 -24.38 -5.69
N LYS A 2 -35.01 -23.35 -6.28
CA LYS A 2 -34.66 -22.82 -7.61
C LYS A 2 -33.32 -22.08 -7.52
N LYS A 3 -32.44 -22.23 -8.52
CA LYS A 3 -31.09 -21.62 -8.61
C LYS A 3 -31.07 -20.12 -8.25
N ALA A 4 -32.16 -19.40 -8.54
CA ALA A 4 -32.34 -17.99 -8.18
C ALA A 4 -32.36 -17.72 -6.66
N THR A 5 -32.97 -18.61 -5.86
CA THR A 5 -33.00 -18.48 -4.40
C THR A 5 -31.60 -18.68 -3.81
N LEU A 6 -30.83 -19.65 -4.31
CA LEU A 6 -29.45 -19.88 -3.88
C LEU A 6 -28.53 -18.69 -4.23
N LEU A 7 -28.66 -18.12 -5.43
CA LEU A 7 -27.89 -16.95 -5.87
C LEU A 7 -28.18 -15.72 -5.00
N LEU A 8 -29.45 -15.48 -4.66
CA LEU A 8 -29.86 -14.38 -3.79
C LEU A 8 -29.27 -14.52 -2.38
N PHE A 9 -29.29 -15.74 -1.82
CA PHE A 9 -28.66 -16.02 -0.52
C PHE A 9 -27.15 -15.79 -0.53
N ILE A 10 -26.45 -16.19 -1.61
CA ILE A 10 -25.01 -15.94 -1.77
C ILE A 10 -24.72 -14.43 -1.81
N ILE A 11 -25.45 -13.68 -2.64
CA ILE A 11 -25.27 -12.22 -2.77
C ILE A 11 -25.52 -11.52 -1.44
N LEU A 12 -26.59 -11.88 -0.71
CA LEU A 12 -26.90 -11.31 0.60
C LEU A 12 -25.81 -11.61 1.65
N SER A 13 -25.32 -12.85 1.68
CA SER A 13 -24.29 -13.27 2.65
C SER A 13 -22.94 -12.59 2.42
N VAL A 14 -22.56 -12.35 1.16
CA VAL A 14 -21.33 -11.65 0.80
C VAL A 14 -21.42 -10.16 1.19
N ASN A 15 -22.52 -9.49 0.88
CA ASN A 15 -22.71 -8.07 1.22
C ASN A 15 -22.74 -7.83 2.74
N PHE A 16 -23.38 -8.72 3.50
CA PHE A 16 -23.43 -8.59 4.96
C PHE A 16 -22.05 -8.77 5.61
N SER A 17 -21.26 -9.72 5.11
CA SER A 17 -19.90 -9.97 5.61
C SER A 17 -18.95 -8.79 5.34
N VAL A 18 -19.04 -8.18 4.15
CA VAL A 18 -18.24 -6.99 3.78
C VAL A 18 -18.63 -5.77 4.62
N SER A 19 -19.93 -5.58 4.89
CA SER A 19 -20.42 -4.46 5.71
C SER A 19 -19.93 -4.55 7.16
N GLN A 20 -20.00 -5.73 7.79
CA GLN A 20 -19.51 -5.93 9.15
C GLN A 20 -18.01 -5.67 9.28
N GLU A 21 -17.23 -6.13 8.31
CA GLU A 21 -15.79 -5.93 8.32
C GLU A 21 -15.42 -4.45 8.15
N THR A 22 -16.12 -3.75 7.25
CA THR A 22 -15.93 -2.30 7.07
C THR A 22 -16.28 -1.54 8.35
N GLY A 23 -17.33 -1.96 9.08
CA GLY A 23 -17.67 -1.40 10.39
C GLY A 23 -16.56 -1.60 11.43
N LYS A 24 -16.01 -2.82 11.53
CA LYS A 24 -14.88 -3.11 12.45
C LYS A 24 -13.62 -2.31 12.09
N LEU A 25 -13.35 -2.13 10.80
CA LEU A 25 -12.25 -1.29 10.32
C LEU A 25 -12.46 0.18 10.71
N ARG A 26 -13.67 0.73 10.53
CA ARG A 26 -13.99 2.12 10.93
C ARG A 26 -13.71 2.38 12.40
N ILE A 27 -14.15 1.46 13.27
CA ILE A 27 -13.89 1.54 14.71
C ILE A 27 -12.38 1.55 14.98
N ALA A 28 -11.62 0.67 14.33
CA ALA A 28 -10.17 0.63 14.48
C ALA A 28 -9.49 1.91 13.97
N LEU A 29 -9.92 2.47 12.83
CA LEU A 29 -9.40 3.71 12.27
C LEU A 29 -9.67 4.91 13.18
N LEU A 30 -10.88 5.05 13.72
CA LEU A 30 -11.22 6.13 14.66
C LEU A 30 -10.42 6.04 15.96
N LYS A 31 -10.10 4.83 16.41
CA LYS A 31 -9.25 4.60 17.59
C LYS A 31 -7.80 5.00 17.34
N GLU A 32 -7.20 4.56 16.23
CA GLU A 32 -5.78 4.81 15.93
C GLU A 32 -5.53 6.25 15.41
N PHE A 33 -6.47 6.78 14.63
CA PHE A 33 -6.40 8.08 13.95
C PHE A 33 -7.61 8.97 14.32
N PRO A 34 -7.77 9.37 15.59
CA PRO A 34 -8.96 10.10 16.04
C PRO A 34 -9.06 11.46 15.37
N SER A 35 -10.26 11.79 14.87
CA SER A 35 -10.58 13.08 14.23
C SER A 35 -10.38 14.29 15.14
N SER A 36 -10.46 14.10 16.45
CA SER A 36 -10.26 15.14 17.47
C SER A 36 -8.79 15.43 17.78
N SER A 37 -7.84 14.71 17.18
CA SER A 37 -6.42 14.94 17.43
C SER A 37 -5.99 16.32 16.93
N THR A 38 -5.47 17.14 17.83
CA THR A 38 -4.88 18.47 17.55
C THR A 38 -3.35 18.43 17.44
N LYS A 39 -2.75 17.24 17.54
CA LYS A 39 -1.29 17.09 17.47
C LYS A 39 -0.77 17.32 16.06
N ASP A 40 0.20 18.21 15.94
CA ASP A 40 0.91 18.50 14.69
C ASP A 40 1.57 17.25 14.09
N GLY A 41 1.50 17.11 12.76
CA GLY A 41 2.02 15.98 12.00
C GLY A 41 1.24 14.68 12.13
N ARG A 42 0.10 14.66 12.84
CA ARG A 42 -0.71 13.46 13.01
C ARG A 42 -1.74 13.30 11.90
N TRP A 43 -1.82 12.10 11.33
CA TRP A 43 -2.93 11.70 10.47
C TRP A 43 -4.19 11.46 11.29
N VAL A 44 -5.31 11.96 10.80
CA VAL A 44 -6.65 11.76 11.34
C VAL A 44 -7.57 11.14 10.31
N TYR A 45 -8.46 10.27 10.78
CA TYR A 45 -9.50 9.66 9.98
C TYR A 45 -10.83 10.36 10.24
N ASN A 46 -11.54 10.72 9.16
CA ASN A 46 -12.90 11.23 9.23
C ASN A 46 -13.87 10.10 8.88
N ASP A 47 -14.84 9.81 9.73
CA ASP A 47 -15.80 8.72 9.53
C ASP A 47 -16.67 8.88 8.27
N SER A 48 -16.79 10.08 7.71
CA SER A 48 -17.43 10.25 6.40
C SER A 48 -16.57 9.76 5.23
N SER A 49 -15.30 9.43 5.45
CA SER A 49 -14.39 9.02 4.38
C SER A 49 -14.77 7.65 3.82
N ARG A 50 -14.81 7.56 2.49
CA ARG A 50 -15.03 6.30 1.79
C ARG A 50 -13.86 5.35 2.07
N ILE A 51 -14.21 4.11 2.39
CA ILE A 51 -13.26 3.00 2.48
C ILE A 51 -13.50 2.14 1.24
N GLU A 52 -12.43 1.91 0.49
CA GLU A 52 -12.43 1.06 -0.69
C GLU A 52 -11.57 -0.17 -0.40
N ASN A 53 -12.10 -1.36 -0.64
CA ASN A 53 -11.34 -2.61 -0.56
C ASN A 53 -10.45 -2.74 -1.81
N LEU A 54 -9.21 -3.16 -1.63
CA LEU A 54 -8.23 -3.35 -2.69
C LEU A 54 -7.98 -4.85 -2.89
N GLU A 55 -8.23 -5.32 -4.09
CA GLU A 55 -7.99 -6.70 -4.49
C GLU A 55 -6.58 -6.85 -5.06
N ASN A 56 -5.68 -7.43 -4.27
CA ASN A 56 -4.30 -7.73 -4.66
C ASN A 56 -4.01 -9.21 -4.36
N PRO A 57 -4.49 -10.14 -5.20
CA PRO A 57 -4.50 -11.57 -4.88
C PRO A 57 -3.10 -12.13 -4.60
N LYS A 58 -2.06 -11.69 -5.30
CA LYS A 58 -0.70 -12.19 -5.07
C LYS A 58 -0.12 -11.69 -3.75
N ILE A 59 -0.31 -10.42 -3.42
CA ILE A 59 0.11 -9.87 -2.11
C ILE A 59 -0.72 -10.43 -0.97
N ASN A 60 -2.03 -10.61 -1.16
CA ASN A 60 -2.92 -11.24 -0.17
C ASN A 60 -2.47 -12.67 0.16
N ASN A 61 -1.98 -13.43 -0.82
CA ASN A 61 -1.43 -14.77 -0.56
C ASN A 61 -0.15 -14.72 0.29
N LEU A 62 0.67 -13.68 0.16
CA LEU A 62 1.87 -13.50 0.99
C LEU A 62 1.53 -13.01 2.40
N LEU A 63 0.44 -12.25 2.52
CA LEU A 63 -0.02 -11.57 3.73
C LEU A 63 -1.48 -11.91 4.07
N PRO A 64 -1.83 -13.19 4.27
CA PRO A 64 -3.22 -13.64 4.39
C PRO A 64 -3.93 -13.11 5.65
N GLU A 65 -3.18 -12.65 6.64
CA GLU A 65 -3.71 -12.04 7.85
C GLU A 65 -4.10 -10.56 7.70
N TYR A 66 -3.81 -9.93 6.57
CA TYR A 66 -4.12 -8.54 6.28
C TYR A 66 -5.08 -8.41 5.10
N LYS A 67 -6.00 -7.45 5.21
CA LYS A 67 -6.77 -6.91 4.09
C LYS A 67 -6.31 -5.49 3.79
N PHE A 68 -6.37 -5.13 2.52
CA PHE A 68 -5.85 -3.86 2.00
C PHE A 68 -7.03 -2.96 1.66
N TYR A 69 -6.96 -1.72 2.14
CA TYR A 69 -7.98 -0.72 1.89
C TYR A 69 -7.35 0.60 1.49
N LYS A 70 -8.08 1.37 0.70
CA LYS A 70 -7.78 2.77 0.40
C LYS A 70 -8.79 3.64 1.11
N THR A 71 -8.31 4.64 1.84
CA THR A 71 -9.18 5.66 2.42
C THR A 71 -8.46 7.00 2.57
N SER A 72 -9.23 8.09 2.64
CA SER A 72 -8.68 9.42 2.78
C SER A 72 -8.43 9.73 4.26
N LEU A 73 -7.20 10.13 4.58
CA LEU A 73 -6.86 10.70 5.87
C LEU A 73 -6.42 12.15 5.68
N THR A 74 -6.52 12.93 6.75
CA THR A 74 -6.06 14.33 6.80
C THR A 74 -4.89 14.42 7.76
N ASN A 75 -3.81 15.07 7.35
CA ASN A 75 -2.66 15.35 8.18
C ASN A 75 -2.62 16.87 8.42
N PHE A 76 -2.65 17.28 9.69
CA PHE A 76 -2.49 18.67 10.06
C PHE A 76 -1.02 18.94 10.34
N LEU A 77 -0.36 19.63 9.41
CA LEU A 77 0.94 20.25 9.64
C LEU A 77 0.65 21.70 10.07
N GLY A 78 1.30 22.23 11.09
CA GLY A 78 0.96 23.54 11.67
C GLY A 78 0.94 24.70 10.68
N TYR A 79 1.52 24.50 9.49
CA TYR A 79 1.55 25.43 8.36
C TYR A 79 0.68 24.99 7.16
N HIS A 80 0.27 23.72 7.04
CA HIS A 80 -0.53 23.18 5.92
C HIS A 80 -1.42 21.99 6.30
N ILE A 81 -2.58 21.88 5.68
CA ILE A 81 -3.45 20.70 5.81
C ILE A 81 -3.29 19.83 4.58
N ASN A 82 -2.83 18.60 4.78
CA ASN A 82 -2.63 17.62 3.72
C ASN A 82 -3.71 16.56 3.77
N ARG A 83 -4.57 16.51 2.75
CA ARG A 83 -5.53 15.41 2.57
C ARG A 83 -5.02 14.47 1.50
N ALA A 84 -4.94 13.18 1.82
CA ALA A 84 -4.44 12.19 0.88
C ALA A 84 -5.15 10.85 1.02
N ASN A 85 -5.23 10.11 -0.09
CA ASN A 85 -5.56 8.69 -0.04
C ASN A 85 -4.37 7.93 0.51
N CYS A 86 -4.60 7.14 1.54
CA CYS A 86 -3.58 6.28 2.14
C CYS A 86 -3.94 4.82 1.96
N LEU A 87 -2.92 3.98 1.94
CA LEU A 87 -3.10 2.54 2.02
C LEU A 87 -3.20 2.12 3.48
N ILE A 88 -4.19 1.29 3.78
CA ILE A 88 -4.50 0.75 5.10
C ILE A 88 -4.40 -0.77 5.04
N LEU A 89 -3.52 -1.34 5.86
CA LEU A 89 -3.50 -2.79 6.10
C LEU A 89 -4.23 -3.07 7.40
N TYR A 90 -5.26 -3.90 7.33
CA TYR A 90 -6.09 -4.24 8.49
C TYR A 90 -6.01 -5.73 8.82
N ASN A 91 -5.61 -6.02 10.06
CA ASN A 91 -5.70 -7.36 10.63
C ASN A 91 -6.92 -7.43 11.55
N ALA A 92 -8.02 -7.99 11.03
CA ALA A 92 -9.29 -8.07 11.75
C ALA A 92 -9.18 -8.86 13.06
N LYS A 93 -8.38 -9.94 13.09
CA LYS A 93 -8.20 -10.80 14.28
C LYS A 93 -7.54 -10.06 15.44
N LYS A 94 -6.63 -9.14 15.14
CA LYS A 94 -5.89 -8.35 16.13
C LYS A 94 -6.44 -6.93 16.31
N SER A 95 -7.47 -6.57 15.54
CA SER A 95 -7.97 -5.19 15.42
C SER A 95 -6.85 -4.17 15.19
N LYS A 96 -5.81 -4.55 14.43
CA LYS A 96 -4.62 -3.74 14.20
C LYS A 96 -4.67 -3.10 12.82
N VAL A 97 -4.36 -1.81 12.76
CA VAL A 97 -4.21 -1.05 11.53
C VAL A 97 -2.73 -0.69 11.33
N ILE A 98 -2.25 -0.81 10.09
CA ILE A 98 -0.99 -0.23 9.65
C ILE A 98 -1.30 0.79 8.56
N LEU A 99 -0.90 2.04 8.80
CA LEU A 99 -0.99 3.12 7.83
C LEU A 99 0.24 3.09 6.93
N VAL A 100 0.00 3.14 5.63
CA VAL A 100 1.01 3.35 4.59
C VAL A 100 0.67 4.68 3.91
N GLU A 101 1.43 5.70 4.28
CA GLU A 101 1.26 7.06 3.78
C GLU A 101 1.66 7.16 2.28
N PRO A 102 1.19 8.17 1.55
CA PRO A 102 1.55 8.36 0.14
C PRO A 102 3.05 8.58 -0.07
N MET A 103 3.67 8.01 -1.11
CA MET A 103 5.13 8.05 -1.33
C MET A 103 5.79 9.44 -1.36
N TRP A 104 5.04 10.52 -1.56
CA TRP A 104 5.55 11.90 -1.49
C TRP A 104 5.69 12.43 -0.06
N TYR A 105 5.01 11.84 0.92
CA TYR A 105 4.98 12.31 2.31
C TYR A 105 6.17 11.78 3.13
N GLY A 106 6.85 10.73 2.67
CA GLY A 106 7.97 10.16 3.41
C GLY A 106 8.73 9.09 2.64
N ASP A 107 9.70 8.50 3.33
CA ASP A 107 10.58 7.48 2.78
C ASP A 107 9.91 6.08 2.73
N LEU A 108 10.67 5.07 2.27
CA LEU A 108 10.31 3.68 2.12
C LEU A 108 9.47 3.18 3.31
N ARG A 109 8.29 2.63 3.00
CA ARG A 109 7.26 2.26 3.99
C ARG A 109 7.65 1.04 4.80
N LYS A 110 8.61 1.22 5.72
CA LYS A 110 9.35 0.15 6.42
C LYS A 110 8.44 -0.88 7.06
N GLN A 111 7.38 -0.43 7.74
CA GLN A 111 6.46 -1.35 8.41
C GLN A 111 5.75 -2.29 7.43
N PHE A 112 5.30 -1.78 6.29
CA PHE A 112 4.65 -2.58 5.25
C PHE A 112 5.64 -3.54 4.58
N LEU A 113 6.78 -3.03 4.11
CA LEU A 113 7.74 -3.85 3.36
C LEU A 113 8.41 -4.93 4.22
N LYS A 114 8.57 -4.70 5.53
CA LYS A 114 9.04 -5.74 6.45
C LYS A 114 8.13 -6.96 6.49
N LEU A 115 6.82 -6.81 6.24
CA LEU A 115 5.89 -7.95 6.23
C LEU A 115 6.17 -8.91 5.06
N LEU A 116 6.76 -8.41 3.97
CA LEU A 116 7.07 -9.19 2.77
C LEU A 116 8.42 -9.92 2.87
N LEU A 117 9.31 -9.51 3.77
CA LEU A 117 10.62 -10.13 3.93
C LEU A 117 10.50 -11.61 4.31
N GLY A 118 11.30 -12.45 3.65
CA GLY A 118 11.30 -13.90 3.84
C GLY A 118 10.09 -14.64 3.28
N LYS A 119 9.06 -13.93 2.79
CA LYS A 119 7.90 -14.55 2.14
C LYS A 119 8.32 -15.16 0.80
N ASN A 120 7.83 -16.38 0.55
CA ASN A 120 8.09 -17.10 -0.68
C ASN A 120 7.08 -16.65 -1.74
N TYR A 121 7.57 -16.05 -2.83
CA TYR A 121 6.73 -15.61 -3.95
C TYR A 121 6.47 -16.71 -4.98
N GLY A 122 7.10 -17.88 -4.86
CA GLY A 122 6.94 -18.98 -5.79
C GLY A 122 7.83 -18.84 -7.02
N ARG A 123 7.23 -18.88 -8.21
CA ARG A 123 7.95 -18.83 -9.50
C ARG A 123 8.16 -17.39 -9.96
N LEU A 124 9.02 -17.20 -10.98
CA LEU A 124 9.28 -15.88 -11.57
C LEU A 124 7.99 -15.17 -12.02
N GLU A 125 7.02 -15.92 -12.55
CA GLU A 125 5.76 -15.36 -13.05
C GLU A 125 4.89 -14.83 -11.91
N ASP A 126 4.93 -15.50 -10.75
CA ASP A 126 4.28 -15.02 -9.55
C ASP A 126 4.99 -13.79 -8.99
N LEU A 127 6.33 -13.76 -9.01
CA LEU A 127 7.11 -12.58 -8.62
C LEU A 127 6.74 -11.35 -9.47
N LYS A 128 6.64 -11.49 -10.79
CA LYS A 128 6.25 -10.37 -11.68
C LYS A 128 4.90 -9.78 -11.27
N LEU A 129 3.92 -10.63 -10.98
CA LEU A 129 2.60 -10.19 -10.54
C LEU A 129 2.64 -9.56 -9.14
N VAL A 130 3.41 -10.13 -8.20
CA VAL A 130 3.62 -9.54 -6.87
C VAL A 130 4.24 -8.14 -6.98
N ILE A 131 5.26 -7.96 -7.83
CA ILE A 131 5.91 -6.65 -8.01
C ILE A 131 4.92 -5.64 -8.61
N LYS A 132 4.11 -6.02 -9.58
CA LYS A 132 3.08 -5.13 -10.16
C LYS A 132 2.02 -4.72 -9.13
N GLU A 133 1.54 -5.67 -8.33
CA GLU A 133 0.62 -5.37 -7.22
C GLU A 133 1.28 -4.48 -6.16
N LEU A 134 2.56 -4.71 -5.84
CA LEU A 134 3.32 -3.89 -4.90
C LEU A 134 3.45 -2.45 -5.40
N GLN A 135 3.80 -2.27 -6.66
CA GLN A 135 3.87 -0.94 -7.30
C GLN A 135 2.50 -0.25 -7.24
N SER A 136 1.41 -0.95 -7.58
CA SER A 136 0.05 -0.40 -7.49
C SER A 136 -0.32 0.05 -6.07
N LEU A 137 0.00 -0.75 -5.06
CA LEU A 137 -0.21 -0.41 -3.65
C LEU A 137 0.61 0.80 -3.21
N LEU A 138 1.88 0.88 -3.62
CA LEU A 138 2.77 2.00 -3.30
C LEU A 138 2.38 3.30 -4.03
N LEU A 139 1.64 3.23 -5.14
CA LEU A 139 1.13 4.41 -5.87
C LEU A 139 -0.12 5.03 -5.23
N ILE A 140 -0.69 4.43 -4.18
CA ILE A 140 -1.87 5.00 -3.53
C ILE A 140 -1.54 6.38 -2.95
N GLY A 141 -2.31 7.37 -3.41
CA GLY A 141 -2.20 8.76 -2.95
C GLY A 141 -1.11 9.58 -3.63
N THR A 142 -0.44 9.06 -4.67
CA THR A 142 0.55 9.80 -5.46
C THR A 142 0.15 9.91 -6.93
N SER A 143 0.58 11.02 -7.57
CA SER A 143 0.49 11.27 -9.01
C SER A 143 1.72 10.81 -9.78
N MET A 144 2.72 10.24 -9.10
CA MET A 144 3.91 9.65 -9.71
C MET A 144 3.56 8.31 -10.38
N TYR A 145 4.51 7.74 -11.11
CA TYR A 145 4.34 6.42 -11.73
C TYR A 145 5.63 5.60 -11.62
N PHE A 146 5.48 4.28 -11.57
CA PHE A 146 6.63 3.38 -11.62
C PHE A 146 6.97 3.02 -13.05
N THR A 147 8.27 2.87 -13.34
CA THR A 147 8.74 2.25 -14.59
C THR A 147 8.44 0.75 -14.60
N GLU A 148 8.43 0.14 -15.79
CA GLU A 148 8.37 -1.33 -15.89
C GLU A 148 9.57 -1.94 -15.15
N PRO A 149 9.37 -2.99 -14.33
CA PRO A 149 10.47 -3.57 -13.58
C PRO A 149 11.41 -4.39 -14.47
N ASN A 150 12.70 -4.24 -14.22
CA ASN A 150 13.75 -5.08 -14.79
C ASN A 150 14.09 -6.23 -13.82
N PHE A 151 13.94 -7.47 -14.28
CA PHE A 151 14.12 -8.66 -13.47
C PHE A 151 15.46 -9.35 -13.79
N SER A 152 16.15 -9.76 -12.74
CA SER A 152 17.35 -10.62 -12.79
C SER A 152 17.23 -11.71 -11.73
N ASP A 153 18.18 -12.64 -11.69
CA ASP A 153 18.16 -13.74 -10.74
C ASP A 153 18.32 -13.30 -9.28
N GLU A 154 18.96 -12.14 -9.05
CA GLU A 154 19.28 -11.65 -7.70
C GLU A 154 18.41 -10.47 -7.27
N LYS A 155 17.83 -9.73 -8.22
CA LYS A 155 17.09 -8.51 -7.90
C LYS A 155 16.09 -8.07 -8.97
N VAL A 156 15.13 -7.27 -8.51
CA VAL A 156 14.22 -6.50 -9.36
C VAL A 156 14.51 -5.01 -9.20
N LEU A 157 14.64 -4.30 -10.31
CA LEU A 157 14.91 -2.86 -10.36
C LEU A 157 13.77 -2.10 -11.02
N PHE A 158 13.37 -0.98 -10.46
CA PHE A 158 12.40 -0.06 -11.07
C PHE A 158 12.54 1.34 -10.45
N ASN A 159 12.03 2.36 -11.13
CA ASN A 159 12.09 3.74 -10.68
C ASN A 159 10.69 4.29 -10.44
N LEU A 160 10.58 5.20 -9.48
CA LEU A 160 9.41 6.08 -9.30
C LEU A 160 9.74 7.42 -9.94
N ASP A 161 9.00 7.76 -10.99
CA ASP A 161 9.23 8.94 -11.81
C ASP A 161 8.06 9.92 -11.71
N TYR A 162 8.33 11.18 -12.05
CA TYR A 162 7.31 12.22 -12.20
C TYR A 162 7.54 13.04 -13.46
N PRO A 163 6.47 13.62 -14.05
CA PRO A 163 6.61 14.51 -15.19
C PRO A 163 7.47 15.73 -14.85
N ASN A 164 8.48 16.01 -15.67
CA ASN A 164 9.31 17.20 -15.57
C ASN A 164 9.63 17.77 -16.96
N GLN A 165 9.00 18.89 -17.30
CA GLN A 165 9.17 19.56 -18.60
C GLN A 165 10.55 20.18 -18.80
N ASN A 166 11.34 20.36 -17.75
CA ASN A 166 12.71 20.88 -17.83
C ASN A 166 13.72 19.80 -18.28
N LYS A 167 13.32 18.53 -18.34
CA LYS A 167 14.16 17.42 -18.81
C LYS A 167 13.82 17.11 -20.27
N LYS A 168 14.84 16.81 -21.08
CA LYS A 168 14.66 16.38 -22.47
C LYS A 168 13.78 15.12 -22.61
N SER A 169 13.82 14.24 -21.60
CA SER A 169 12.97 13.04 -21.52
C SER A 169 11.52 13.34 -21.11
N GLY A 170 11.21 14.57 -20.66
CA GLY A 170 9.91 14.95 -20.09
C GLY A 170 9.64 14.37 -18.70
N VAL A 171 10.59 13.64 -18.12
CA VAL A 171 10.42 12.84 -16.90
C VAL A 171 11.67 12.91 -16.04
N GLU A 172 11.48 12.87 -14.72
CA GLU A 172 12.57 12.85 -13.73
C GLU A 172 12.33 11.77 -12.69
N THR A 173 13.41 11.10 -12.29
CA THR A 173 13.35 10.01 -11.31
C THR A 173 13.39 10.54 -9.89
N TRP A 174 12.29 10.38 -9.17
CA TRP A 174 12.21 10.70 -7.74
C TRP A 174 12.98 9.70 -6.90
N ARG A 175 12.80 8.40 -7.16
CA ARG A 175 13.42 7.32 -6.37
C ARG A 175 13.74 6.10 -7.23
N ASN A 176 14.96 5.57 -7.06
CA ASN A 176 15.35 4.26 -7.58
C ASN A 176 15.00 3.19 -6.56
N PHE A 177 14.38 2.09 -7.00
CA PHE A 177 14.05 0.94 -6.16
C PHE A 177 14.83 -0.30 -6.57
N GLU A 178 15.28 -1.04 -5.55
CA GLU A 178 15.91 -2.34 -5.70
C GLU A 178 15.28 -3.32 -4.70
N VAL A 179 14.76 -4.42 -5.23
CA VAL A 179 14.19 -5.51 -4.44
C VAL A 179 15.13 -6.70 -4.55
N GLY A 180 15.83 -7.02 -3.48
CA GLY A 180 16.69 -8.19 -3.41
C GLY A 180 15.87 -9.46 -3.28
N ILE A 181 16.15 -10.43 -4.14
CA ILE A 181 15.50 -11.73 -4.15
C ILE A 181 16.54 -12.85 -4.09
N ARG A 182 16.21 -13.93 -3.37
CA ARG A 182 17.07 -15.12 -3.29
C ARG A 182 16.27 -16.30 -2.79
N ASP A 183 16.43 -17.46 -3.43
CA ASP A 183 15.76 -18.73 -3.08
C ASP A 183 14.22 -18.60 -3.06
N GLY A 184 13.67 -17.88 -4.06
CA GLY A 184 12.22 -17.65 -4.15
C GLY A 184 11.66 -16.69 -3.11
N LYS A 185 12.50 -15.93 -2.39
CA LYS A 185 12.10 -15.06 -1.29
C LYS A 185 12.59 -13.62 -1.42
N PHE A 186 11.82 -12.68 -0.88
CA PHE A 186 12.28 -11.30 -0.68
C PHE A 186 13.32 -11.23 0.43
N ARG A 187 14.46 -10.58 0.15
CA ARG A 187 15.58 -10.44 1.08
C ARG A 187 15.77 -9.02 1.57
N TYR A 188 15.53 -8.03 0.71
CA TYR A 188 15.56 -6.64 1.11
C TYR A 188 14.77 -5.76 0.14
N PHE A 189 14.41 -4.57 0.60
CA PHE A 189 13.90 -3.48 -0.22
C PHE A 189 14.77 -2.26 -0.01
N LYS A 190 15.27 -1.67 -1.08
CA LYS A 190 16.09 -0.46 -1.05
C LYS A 190 15.43 0.62 -1.90
N SER A 191 15.43 1.84 -1.40
CA SER A 191 15.11 3.03 -2.18
C SER A 191 16.21 4.07 -2.03
N THR A 192 16.51 4.75 -3.12
CA THR A 192 17.49 5.84 -3.14
C THR A 192 16.89 7.04 -3.85
N ASN A 193 16.91 8.20 -3.19
CA ASN A 193 16.53 9.47 -3.81
C ASN A 193 17.79 10.13 -4.40
N PRO A 194 17.91 10.26 -5.74
CA PRO A 194 19.10 10.78 -6.38
C PRO A 194 19.31 12.29 -6.15
N HIS A 195 18.25 13.04 -5.82
CA HIS A 195 18.33 14.50 -5.63
C HIS A 195 18.96 14.88 -4.29
N ILE A 196 18.64 14.14 -3.23
CA ILE A 196 19.08 14.44 -1.86
C ILE A 196 20.10 13.43 -1.32
N LYS A 197 20.54 12.47 -2.17
CA LYS A 197 21.50 11.40 -1.83
C LYS A 197 21.10 10.56 -0.61
N GLU A 198 19.81 10.46 -0.33
CA GLU A 198 19.24 9.62 0.72
C GLU A 198 19.13 8.18 0.21
N SER A 199 19.53 7.20 1.03
CA SER A 199 19.31 5.79 0.75
C SER A 199 18.77 5.08 1.97
N VAL A 200 17.68 4.34 1.79
CA VAL A 200 17.05 3.55 2.84
C VAL A 200 16.92 2.12 2.41
N ILE A 201 17.26 1.23 3.34
CA ILE A 201 17.17 -0.21 3.15
C ILE A 201 16.36 -0.85 4.27
N VAL A 202 15.50 -1.78 3.88
CA VAL A 202 14.70 -2.64 4.75
C VAL A 202 15.20 -4.07 4.55
N LYS A 203 15.78 -4.63 5.61
CA LYS A 203 16.31 -5.99 5.72
C LYS A 203 15.67 -6.69 6.91
#